data_AF-A0A974NCN7-F1
#
_entry.id   AF-A0A974NCN7-F1
#
_cell.length_a   1.000
_cell.length_b   1.000
_cell.length_c   1.000
_cell.angle_alpha   90.00
_cell.angle_beta   90.00
_cell.angle_gamma   90.00
#
_symmetry.space_group_name_H-M   'P 1'
#
loop_
_entity.id
_entity.type
_entity.pdbx_description
1 polymer ?
#
loop_
_entity_poly.entity_id
_entity_poly.type
_entity_poly.pdbx_seq_one_letter_code
_entity_poly.pdbx_strand_id
1 'polypeptide(L)'
;MEHLDQILTVGRGPHGRKGQELPEGAQVVSVAPALNFAADFPGGWGYVIAFTATEEAIRDYVTRNTIASGKLIDNSPVTRPDDEDLVEIGADNITRPWSTGFGDADIVLERPLGRGWLIIRGAPR
;
A
#
# COMPACT_ATOMS: atom_id res chain seq x y z
N MET A 1 2.12 18.58 -0.46
CA MET A 1 3.22 17.66 -0.75
C MET A 1 4.10 17.43 0.47
N GLU A 2 4.46 18.45 1.27
CA GLU A 2 5.26 18.25 2.50
C GLU A 2 4.70 17.20 3.48
N HIS A 3 3.37 17.04 3.54
CA HIS A 3 2.73 16.05 4.40
C HIS A 3 2.92 14.60 3.91
N LEU A 4 3.06 14.38 2.60
CA LEU A 4 3.29 13.05 2.02
C LEU A 4 4.69 12.54 2.37
N ASP A 5 5.71 13.38 2.17
CA ASP A 5 7.10 12.99 2.46
C ASP A 5 7.30 12.71 3.95
N GLN A 6 6.60 13.44 4.82
CA GLN A 6 6.56 13.15 6.25
C GLN A 6 5.94 11.77 6.54
N ILE A 7 4.79 11.45 5.95
CA ILE A 7 4.14 10.14 6.13
C ILE A 7 5.04 9.01 5.62
N LEU A 8 5.58 9.17 4.41
CA LEU A 8 6.51 8.20 3.83
C LEU A 8 7.73 8.01 4.72
N THR A 9 8.30 9.08 5.28
CA THR A 9 9.48 9.01 6.15
C THR A 9 9.23 8.36 7.51
N VAL A 10 7.98 8.37 8.00
CA VAL A 10 7.63 7.78 9.31
C VAL A 10 7.61 6.26 9.24
N GLY A 11 7.26 5.68 8.09
CA GLY A 11 7.28 4.24 7.89
C GLY A 11 8.69 3.63 7.85
N ARG A 12 8.76 2.33 8.12
CA ARG A 12 9.94 1.48 8.04
C ARG A 12 9.93 0.80 6.67
N GLY A 13 10.65 1.43 5.75
CA GLY A 13 10.78 1.00 4.38
C GLY A 13 11.19 -0.46 4.20
N PRO A 14 11.07 -0.93 2.95
CA PRO A 14 11.48 -2.28 2.56
C PRO A 14 12.89 -2.60 3.02
N HIS A 15 13.12 -3.84 3.45
CA HIS A 15 14.45 -4.35 3.83
C HIS A 15 15.12 -3.56 4.98
N GLY A 16 14.33 -2.93 5.86
CA GLY A 16 14.83 -2.15 6.99
C GLY A 16 15.38 -0.78 6.61
N ARG A 17 15.10 -0.30 5.39
CA ARG A 17 15.40 1.07 4.98
C ARG A 17 14.51 2.06 5.74
N LYS A 18 14.97 3.30 5.85
CA LYS A 18 14.17 4.36 6.46
C LYS A 18 13.19 4.90 5.41
N GLY A 19 11.91 4.92 5.74
CA GLY A 19 10.86 5.49 4.91
C GLY A 19 10.34 4.57 3.82
N GLN A 20 9.05 4.69 3.53
CA GLN A 20 8.37 4.05 2.43
C GLN A 20 8.56 4.84 1.13
N GLU A 21 8.46 4.16 -0.01
CA GLU A 21 8.48 4.77 -1.33
C GLU A 21 7.24 4.37 -2.13
N LEU A 22 6.94 5.10 -3.20
CA LEU A 22 5.91 4.74 -4.18
C LEU A 22 6.59 4.21 -5.46
N PRO A 23 5.84 3.53 -6.35
CA PRO A 23 6.35 3.16 -7.67
C PRO A 23 6.92 4.35 -8.44
N GLU A 24 7.89 4.09 -9.31
CA GLU A 24 8.53 5.13 -10.11
C GLU A 24 7.49 5.87 -10.97
N GLY A 25 7.53 7.21 -10.93
CA GLY A 25 6.58 8.05 -11.67
C GLY A 25 5.13 7.98 -11.15
N ALA A 26 4.90 7.39 -9.97
CA ALA A 26 3.56 7.34 -9.38
C ALA A 26 2.98 8.74 -9.15
N GLN A 27 1.71 8.91 -9.52
CA GLN A 27 0.91 10.09 -9.22
C GLN A 27 0.05 9.79 -8.01
N VAL A 28 0.19 10.60 -6.95
CA VAL A 28 -0.65 10.47 -5.76
C VAL A 28 -2.03 11.02 -6.04
N VAL A 29 -3.04 10.18 -5.84
CA VAL A 29 -4.45 10.51 -6.02
C VAL A 29 -5.01 11.11 -4.73
N SER A 30 -4.71 10.49 -3.58
CA SER A 30 -5.17 10.96 -2.27
C SER A 30 -4.33 10.40 -1.14
N VAL A 31 -4.39 11.07 0.01
CA VAL A 31 -3.84 10.60 1.28
C VAL A 31 -4.94 10.72 2.33
N ALA A 32 -5.23 9.62 3.03
CA ALA A 32 -6.26 9.55 4.06
C ALA A 32 -5.74 8.77 5.27
N PRO A 33 -6.30 8.98 6.48
CA PRO A 33 -6.12 8.05 7.58
C PRO A 33 -6.63 6.65 7.20
N ALA A 34 -5.98 5.62 7.73
CA ALA A 34 -6.49 4.25 7.67
C ALA A 34 -7.79 4.16 8.50
N LEU A 35 -8.84 3.53 7.96
CA LEU A 35 -10.20 3.58 8.49
C LEU A 35 -10.33 2.93 9.87
N ASN A 36 -9.68 1.78 10.10
CA ASN A 36 -9.90 0.98 11.31
C ASN A 36 -8.66 0.83 12.19
N PHE A 37 -7.45 0.93 11.62
CA PHE A 37 -6.23 0.64 12.38
C PHE A 37 -6.07 1.49 13.64
N ALA A 38 -6.29 2.80 13.55
CA ALA A 38 -6.19 3.69 14.71
C ALA A 38 -7.32 3.49 15.73
N ALA A 39 -8.45 2.92 15.31
CA ALA A 39 -9.58 2.60 16.19
C ALA A 39 -9.33 1.29 16.96
N ASP A 40 -8.75 0.29 16.30
CA ASP A 40 -8.49 -1.03 16.87
C ASP A 40 -7.19 -1.08 17.68
N PHE A 41 -6.23 -0.18 17.41
CA PHE A 41 -4.98 -0.07 18.14
C PHE A 41 -4.85 1.28 18.86
N PRO A 42 -5.17 1.35 20.18
CA PRO A 42 -5.05 2.57 20.97
C PRO A 42 -3.64 3.17 20.91
N GLY A 43 -3.53 4.38 20.35
CA GLY A 43 -2.26 5.09 20.13
C GLY A 43 -1.51 4.70 18.85
N GLY A 44 -2.02 3.72 18.10
CA GLY A 44 -1.56 3.41 16.75
C GLY A 44 -1.96 4.51 15.76
N TRP A 45 -1.23 4.58 14.65
CA TRP A 45 -1.55 5.46 13.54
C TRP A 45 -1.44 4.68 12.23
N GLY A 46 -2.24 5.09 11.24
CA GLY A 46 -2.23 4.49 9.91
C GLY A 46 -2.61 5.49 8.84
N TYR A 47 -1.97 5.39 7.68
CA TYR A 47 -2.28 6.20 6.50
C TYR A 47 -2.43 5.33 5.26
N VAL A 48 -3.36 5.71 4.39
CA VAL A 48 -3.56 5.15 3.06
C VAL A 48 -3.18 6.19 2.03
N ILE A 49 -2.23 5.85 1.16
CA ILE A 49 -1.83 6.67 0.01
C ILE A 49 -2.33 5.97 -1.26
N ALA A 50 -3.37 6.53 -1.87
CA ALA A 50 -3.86 6.07 -3.16
C ALA A 50 -3.00 6.68 -4.27
N PHE A 51 -2.60 5.87 -5.25
CA PHE A 51 -1.76 6.30 -6.36
C PHE A 51 -2.15 5.64 -7.68
N THR A 52 -1.72 6.26 -8.77
CA THR A 52 -1.67 5.65 -10.10
C THR A 52 -0.23 5.56 -10.57
N ALA A 53 0.13 4.48 -11.26
CA ALA A 53 1.45 4.29 -11.84
C ALA A 53 1.36 3.40 -13.08
N THR A 54 2.43 3.35 -13.89
CA THR A 54 2.47 2.41 -15.01
C THR A 54 2.54 0.98 -14.50
N GLU A 55 2.02 0.04 -15.30
CA GLU A 55 2.08 -1.38 -15.00
C GLU A 55 3.52 -1.84 -14.71
N GLU A 56 4.48 -1.44 -15.55
CA GLU A 56 5.90 -1.77 -15.39
C GLU A 56 6.46 -1.25 -14.06
N ALA A 57 6.20 0.01 -13.73
CA ALA A 57 6.64 0.60 -12.46
C ALA A 57 6.05 -0.12 -11.24
N ILE A 58 4.79 -0.55 -11.31
CA ILE A 58 4.14 -1.32 -10.25
C ILE A 58 4.81 -2.70 -10.09
N ARG A 59 5.07 -3.41 -11.20
CA ARG A 59 5.71 -4.73 -11.15
C ARG A 59 7.13 -4.66 -10.61
N ASP A 60 7.88 -3.65 -11.03
CA ASP A 60 9.24 -3.42 -10.55
C ASP A 60 9.27 -3.05 -9.08
N TYR A 61 8.34 -2.18 -8.65
CA TYR A 61 8.16 -1.84 -7.25
C TYR A 61 7.90 -3.08 -6.39
N VAL A 62 6.92 -3.91 -6.78
CA VAL A 62 6.57 -5.14 -6.03
C VAL A 62 7.76 -6.07 -5.95
N THR A 63 8.46 -6.30 -7.06
CA THR A 63 9.62 -7.19 -7.13
C THR A 63 10.78 -6.71 -6.26
N ARG A 64 10.96 -5.39 -6.15
CA ARG A 64 12.05 -4.79 -5.36
C ARG A 64 11.75 -4.76 -3.87
N ASN A 65 10.51 -4.47 -3.52
CA ASN A 65 10.13 -4.05 -2.17
C ASN A 65 9.39 -5.13 -1.37
N THR A 66 8.91 -6.19 -2.02
CA THR A 66 8.17 -7.27 -1.39
C THR A 66 8.82 -8.62 -1.65
N ILE A 67 8.32 -9.68 -0.99
CA ILE A 67 8.72 -11.05 -1.31
C ILE A 67 8.06 -11.59 -2.58
N ALA A 68 7.05 -10.88 -3.11
CA ALA A 68 6.30 -11.29 -4.28
C ALA A 68 7.02 -10.85 -5.57
N SER A 69 6.79 -11.60 -6.64
CA SER A 69 7.27 -11.21 -7.97
C SER A 69 6.18 -10.43 -8.71
N GLY A 70 6.52 -9.23 -9.18
CA GLY A 70 5.62 -8.41 -10.01
C GLY A 70 5.13 -9.12 -11.26
N LYS A 71 5.92 -10.07 -11.80
CA LYS A 71 5.55 -10.90 -12.96
C LYS A 71 4.43 -11.90 -12.69
N LEU A 72 4.15 -12.20 -11.42
CA LEU A 72 3.18 -13.23 -11.02
C LEU A 72 1.86 -12.64 -10.51
N ILE A 73 1.72 -11.30 -10.46
CA ILE A 73 0.54 -10.63 -9.89
C ILE A 73 -0.76 -11.03 -10.61
N ASP A 74 -0.77 -11.12 -11.95
CA ASP A 74 -2.01 -11.42 -12.68
C ASP A 74 -2.51 -12.84 -12.46
N ASN A 75 -1.57 -13.77 -12.23
CA ASN A 75 -1.85 -15.17 -11.97
C ASN A 75 -2.06 -15.46 -10.48
N SER A 76 -1.86 -14.46 -9.62
CA SER A 76 -2.05 -14.61 -8.17
C SER A 76 -3.54 -14.60 -7.81
N PRO A 77 -3.94 -15.23 -6.69
CA PRO A 77 -5.30 -15.16 -6.18
C PRO A 77 -5.82 -13.72 -6.02
N VAL A 78 -7.14 -13.58 -6.02
CA VAL A 78 -7.81 -12.31 -5.67
C VAL A 78 -7.88 -12.20 -4.16
N THR A 79 -7.48 -11.03 -3.62
CA THR A 79 -7.64 -10.71 -2.19
C THR A 79 -9.11 -10.77 -1.83
N ARG A 80 -9.42 -11.38 -0.67
CA ARG A 80 -10.82 -11.56 -0.27
C ARG A 80 -11.43 -10.22 0.15
N PRO A 81 -12.72 -9.96 -0.13
CA PRO A 81 -13.36 -8.68 0.21
C PRO A 81 -13.33 -8.32 1.69
N ASP A 82 -13.24 -9.30 2.58
CA ASP A 82 -13.18 -9.16 4.04
C ASP A 82 -11.75 -9.02 4.60
N ASP A 83 -10.75 -8.96 3.73
CA ASP A 83 -9.35 -8.74 4.12
C ASP A 83 -9.18 -7.34 4.73
N GLU A 84 -8.43 -7.26 5.84
CA GLU A 84 -8.21 -6.02 6.59
C GLU A 84 -7.68 -4.90 5.69
N ASP A 85 -6.77 -5.21 4.77
CA ASP A 85 -6.20 -4.23 3.85
C ASP A 85 -7.26 -3.56 2.96
N LEU A 86 -8.29 -4.33 2.57
CA LEU A 86 -9.40 -3.82 1.77
C LEU A 86 -10.38 -3.00 2.60
N VAL A 87 -10.58 -3.39 3.86
CA VAL A 87 -11.39 -2.61 4.79
C VAL A 87 -10.73 -1.26 5.07
N GLU A 88 -9.40 -1.22 5.26
CA GLU A 88 -8.66 0.01 5.55
C GLU A 88 -8.76 1.06 4.45
N ILE A 89 -8.91 0.65 3.19
CA ILE A 89 -8.98 1.55 2.02
C ILE A 89 -10.40 1.86 1.55
N GLY A 90 -11.43 1.24 2.16
CA GLY A 90 -12.83 1.38 1.74
C GLY A 90 -13.08 0.76 0.35
N ALA A 91 -12.72 -0.52 0.19
CA ALA A 91 -12.60 -1.24 -1.08
C ALA A 91 -13.90 -1.51 -1.89
N ASP A 92 -14.99 -0.77 -1.66
CA ASP A 92 -16.30 -1.03 -2.26
C ASP A 92 -16.30 -1.10 -3.80
N ASN A 93 -15.26 -0.60 -4.47
CA ASN A 93 -15.15 -0.53 -5.93
C ASN A 93 -13.78 -0.96 -6.50
N ILE A 94 -13.07 -1.91 -5.87
CA ILE A 94 -11.78 -2.41 -6.39
C ILE A 94 -11.97 -3.68 -7.22
N THR A 95 -11.52 -3.63 -8.48
CA THR A 95 -11.61 -4.78 -9.38
C THR A 95 -10.44 -5.73 -9.19
N ARG A 96 -10.74 -7.01 -8.90
CA ARG A 96 -9.75 -8.10 -8.74
C ARG A 96 -8.53 -7.68 -7.89
N PRO A 97 -8.74 -7.24 -6.64
CA PRO A 97 -7.65 -6.78 -5.78
C PRO A 97 -6.57 -7.85 -5.63
N TRP A 98 -5.35 -7.39 -5.47
CA TRP A 98 -4.22 -8.20 -5.02
C TRP A 98 -3.47 -7.41 -3.95
N SER A 99 -3.14 -8.06 -2.83
CA SER A 99 -2.45 -7.42 -1.72
C SER A 99 -1.26 -8.24 -1.24
N THR A 100 -0.27 -7.55 -0.67
CA THR A 100 0.83 -8.16 0.07
C THR A 100 1.42 -7.19 1.08
N GLY A 101 1.89 -7.71 2.21
CA GLY A 101 2.63 -6.95 3.22
C GLY A 101 4.13 -6.95 3.01
N PHE A 102 4.79 -5.91 3.51
CA PHE A 102 6.25 -5.76 3.58
C PHE A 102 6.66 -4.69 4.61
N GLY A 103 7.54 -5.06 5.54
CA GLY A 103 7.97 -4.13 6.59
C GLY A 103 6.80 -3.73 7.51
N ASP A 104 6.51 -2.44 7.58
CA ASP A 104 5.35 -1.88 8.30
C ASP A 104 4.27 -1.32 7.36
N ALA A 105 4.27 -1.79 6.11
CA ALA A 105 3.32 -1.38 5.10
C ALA A 105 2.71 -2.58 4.36
N ASP A 106 1.55 -2.34 3.80
CA ASP A 106 0.87 -3.26 2.89
C ASP A 106 0.56 -2.50 1.60
N ILE A 107 0.64 -3.22 0.48
CA ILE A 107 0.26 -2.68 -0.82
C ILE A 107 -0.94 -3.44 -1.34
N VAL A 108 -1.97 -2.69 -1.74
CA VAL A 108 -3.12 -3.22 -2.48
C VAL A 108 -3.05 -2.69 -3.90
N LEU A 109 -3.25 -3.56 -4.88
CA LEU A 109 -3.23 -3.26 -6.30
C LEU A 109 -4.55 -3.69 -6.95
N GLU A 110 -5.10 -2.82 -7.77
CA GLU A 110 -6.22 -3.16 -8.65
C GLU A 110 -5.70 -3.83 -9.92
N ARG A 111 -6.42 -4.83 -10.44
CA ARG A 111 -6.10 -5.48 -11.72
C ARG A 111 -7.18 -5.20 -12.77
N PRO A 112 -6.82 -4.84 -14.02
CA PRO A 112 -5.45 -4.68 -14.54
C PRO A 112 -4.67 -3.55 -13.88
N LEU A 113 -3.34 -3.69 -13.83
CA LEU A 113 -2.47 -2.81 -13.05
C LEU A 113 -2.50 -1.37 -13.57
N GLY A 114 -2.58 -0.43 -12.63
CA GLY A 114 -2.59 1.01 -12.94
C GLY A 114 -2.98 1.86 -11.74
N ARG A 115 -3.71 1.27 -10.78
CA ARG A 115 -4.08 1.88 -9.50
C ARG A 115 -3.59 1.03 -8.34
N GLY A 116 -3.17 1.69 -7.27
CA GLY A 116 -2.76 1.03 -6.04
C GLY A 116 -2.94 1.90 -4.82
N TRP A 117 -2.82 1.25 -3.67
CA TRP A 117 -2.90 1.87 -2.35
C TRP A 117 -1.75 1.35 -1.52
N LEU A 118 -0.97 2.26 -0.94
CA LEU A 118 0.04 1.94 0.04
C LEU A 118 -0.53 2.27 1.42
N ILE A 119 -0.63 1.26 2.27
CA ILE A 119 -1.11 1.35 3.65
C ILE A 119 0.11 1.32 4.54
N ILE A 120 0.34 2.37 5.32
CA ILE A 120 1.48 2.46 6.26
C ILE A 120 0.91 2.49 7.66
N ARG A 121 1.33 1.54 8.50
CA ARG A 121 0.85 1.37 9.87
C ARG A 121 2.01 1.46 10.84
N GLY A 122 1.77 2.05 12.01
CA GLY A 122 2.79 2.15 13.05
C GLY A 122 2.24 2.00 14.45
N ALA A 123 3.06 1.42 15.32
CA ALA A 123 2.79 1.34 16.74
C ALA A 123 2.82 2.74 17.40
N PRO A 124 2.19 2.90 18.58
CA PRO A 124 2.36 4.10 19.39
C PRO A 124 3.85 4.38 19.61
N ARG A 125 4.25 5.64 19.46
CA ARG A 125 5.60 6.09 19.78
C ARG A 125 5.82 6.19 21.29
#